data_AF-A0A1F4UPL8-F1
#
_entry.id   AF-A0A1F4UPL8-F1
#
_cell.length_a   1.000
_cell.length_b   1.000
_cell.length_c   1.000
_cell.angle_alpha   90.00
_cell.angle_beta   90.00
_cell.angle_gamma   90.00
#
_symmetry.space_group_name_H-M   'P 1'
#
loop_
_entity.id
_entity.type
_entity.pdbx_description
1 polymer ?
#
loop_
_entity_poly.entity_id
_entity_poly.type
_entity_poly.pdbx_seq_one_letter_code
_entity_poly.pdbx_strand_id
1 'polypeptide(L)'
;MEKRYQLRPVNSKQKVVVIKDAQIMTVEAQNSLLKLIEEPPSYLQIILTVNNPKNLLDTILSRCIVIRAEKIKADFPSSDFDDAFKEFIEVINMSIGERFDWFSSNQMKFKDRSFAVEFLSRWELFLRHFLVASVGVSYALPLDFPKKLSTKEWQENLVYLKEVIEKIRVNNANISMGIESFLINLPVFSETSDLK
;
A
#
# COMPACT_ATOMS: atom_id res chain seq x y z
N MET A 1 18.35 -20.51 -7.89
CA MET A 1 17.88 -19.11 -7.85
C MET A 1 18.67 -18.15 -8.75
N GLU A 2 19.83 -18.54 -9.28
CA GLU A 2 20.82 -17.61 -9.86
C GLU A 2 20.40 -16.78 -11.09
N LYS A 3 19.36 -17.19 -11.86
CA LYS A 3 19.04 -16.53 -13.13
C LYS A 3 17.88 -15.51 -13.09
N ARG A 4 17.12 -15.41 -12.00
CA ARG A 4 15.91 -14.56 -12.00
C ARG A 4 16.11 -13.15 -11.50
N TYR A 5 17.06 -12.85 -10.60
CA TYR A 5 17.23 -11.48 -10.06
C TYR A 5 17.95 -10.52 -11.03
N GLN A 6 18.79 -11.05 -11.93
CA GLN A 6 19.50 -10.29 -12.96
C GLN A 6 18.55 -9.71 -14.03
N LEU A 7 17.35 -10.27 -14.18
CA LEU A 7 16.34 -9.72 -15.07
C LEU A 7 15.86 -8.37 -14.50
N ARG A 8 16.05 -7.30 -15.29
CA ARG A 8 15.49 -5.99 -15.00
C ARG A 8 13.97 -6.11 -14.84
N PRO A 9 13.36 -5.35 -13.92
CA PRO A 9 11.91 -5.32 -13.79
C PRO A 9 11.25 -4.92 -15.11
N VAL A 10 10.23 -5.68 -15.52
CA VAL A 10 9.57 -5.51 -16.83
C VAL A 10 8.56 -4.36 -16.78
N ASN A 11 7.83 -4.21 -15.66
CA ASN A 11 6.73 -3.25 -15.49
C ASN A 11 6.94 -2.29 -14.30
N SER A 12 8.14 -2.21 -13.73
CA SER A 12 8.41 -1.36 -12.56
C SER A 12 9.83 -0.77 -12.60
N LYS A 13 10.07 0.32 -11.88
CA LYS A 13 11.41 0.92 -11.72
C LYS A 13 12.31 0.14 -10.78
N GLN A 14 11.71 -0.65 -9.89
CA GLN A 14 12.37 -1.36 -8.79
C GLN A 14 11.87 -2.82 -8.75
N LYS A 15 12.74 -3.71 -8.29
CA LYS A 15 12.49 -5.14 -8.07
C LYS A 15 12.78 -5.43 -6.61
N VAL A 16 11.81 -5.99 -5.91
CA VAL A 16 11.96 -6.36 -4.50
C VAL A 16 12.00 -7.88 -4.41
N VAL A 17 12.99 -8.41 -3.70
CA VAL A 17 13.09 -9.83 -3.35
C VAL A 17 12.95 -9.95 -1.85
N VAL A 18 11.92 -10.68 -1.40
CA VAL A 18 11.70 -10.97 0.01
C VAL A 18 12.13 -12.41 0.29
N ILE A 19 13.16 -12.59 1.11
CA ILE A 19 13.55 -13.89 1.64
C ILE A 19 12.93 -14.01 3.02
N LYS A 20 11.85 -14.78 3.09
CA LYS A 20 11.17 -15.07 4.35
C LYS A 20 11.99 -16.07 5.17
N ASP A 21 12.04 -15.87 6.48
CA ASP A 21 12.69 -16.77 7.44
C ASP A 21 14.15 -17.06 7.07
N ALA A 22 14.91 -15.99 6.84
CA ALA A 22 16.29 -16.03 6.39
C ALA A 22 17.22 -16.87 7.30
N GLN A 23 16.88 -17.05 8.57
CA GLN A 23 17.58 -17.96 9.49
C GLN A 23 17.61 -19.43 9.04
N ILE A 24 16.70 -19.85 8.15
CA ILE A 24 16.62 -21.22 7.64
C ILE A 24 17.69 -21.47 6.55
N MET A 25 18.27 -20.41 5.97
CA MET A 25 19.30 -20.54 4.96
C MET A 25 20.55 -21.25 5.52
N THR A 26 21.07 -22.22 4.76
CA THR A 26 22.38 -22.81 5.07
C THR A 26 23.49 -21.77 5.00
N VAL A 27 24.62 -22.06 5.62
CA VAL A 27 25.79 -21.17 5.60
C VAL A 27 26.26 -20.90 4.16
N GLU A 28 26.21 -21.90 3.29
CA GLU A 28 26.56 -21.78 1.87
C GLU A 28 25.59 -20.86 1.12
N ALA A 29 24.29 -20.95 1.41
CA ALA A 29 23.28 -20.07 0.84
C ALA A 29 23.48 -18.62 1.30
N GLN A 30 23.77 -18.41 2.59
CA GLN A 30 24.09 -17.10 3.15
C GLN A 30 25.35 -16.49 2.51
N ASN A 31 26.42 -17.26 2.38
CA ASN A 31 27.65 -16.82 1.71
C ASN A 31 27.44 -16.50 0.23
N SER A 32 26.62 -17.29 -0.47
CA SER A 32 26.28 -17.03 -1.87
C SER A 32 25.49 -15.74 -2.06
N LEU A 33 24.66 -15.38 -1.07
CA LEU A 33 23.89 -14.14 -1.06
C LEU A 33 24.75 -12.89 -0.84
N LEU A 34 25.90 -13.00 -0.17
CA LEU A 34 26.79 -11.86 0.12
C LEU A 34 27.18 -11.09 -1.14
N LYS A 35 27.52 -11.79 -2.23
CA LYS A 35 27.87 -11.17 -3.51
C LYS A 35 26.79 -10.23 -4.03
N LEU A 36 25.52 -10.57 -3.76
CA LEU A 36 24.37 -9.78 -4.22
C LEU A 36 24.04 -8.62 -3.28
N ILE A 37 24.33 -8.74 -1.98
CA ILE A 37 24.09 -7.68 -0.99
C ILE A 37 25.23 -6.64 -0.98
N GLU A 38 26.45 -7.04 -1.34
CA GLU A 38 27.61 -6.13 -1.45
C GLU A 38 27.46 -5.09 -2.57
N GLU A 39 27.06 -5.54 -3.74
CA GLU A 39 26.86 -4.69 -4.92
C GLU A 39 25.49 -4.98 -5.54
N PRO A 40 24.39 -4.62 -4.86
CA PRO A 40 23.07 -4.85 -5.39
C PRO A 40 22.88 -4.01 -6.66
N PRO A 41 22.28 -4.55 -7.72
CA PRO A 41 21.83 -3.74 -8.84
C PRO A 41 20.99 -2.57 -8.34
N SER A 42 21.13 -1.38 -8.94
CA SER A 42 20.46 -0.14 -8.48
C SER A 42 18.92 -0.22 -8.43
N TYR A 43 18.33 -1.18 -9.15
CA TYR A 43 16.90 -1.46 -9.16
C TYR A 43 16.48 -2.57 -8.19
N LEU A 44 17.42 -3.28 -7.54
CA LEU A 44 17.13 -4.43 -6.70
C LEU A 44 17.16 -4.04 -5.22
N GLN A 45 16.06 -4.32 -4.53
CA GLN A 45 15.98 -4.28 -3.08
C GLN A 45 15.79 -5.69 -2.53
N ILE A 46 16.49 -6.01 -1.45
CA ILE A 46 16.44 -7.32 -0.80
C ILE A 46 15.96 -7.10 0.62
N ILE A 47 14.90 -7.83 0.99
CA ILE A 47 14.33 -7.81 2.33
C ILE A 47 14.48 -9.21 2.93
N LEU A 48 15.17 -9.30 4.06
CA LEU A 48 15.34 -10.53 4.81
C LEU A 48 14.45 -10.46 6.06
N THR A 49 13.56 -11.43 6.27
CA THR A 49 12.83 -11.52 7.54
C THR A 49 13.52 -12.53 8.45
N VAL A 50 13.73 -12.16 9.71
CA VAL A 50 14.43 -13.01 10.69
C VAL A 50 13.86 -12.76 12.07
N ASN A 51 13.66 -13.84 12.85
CA ASN A 51 13.17 -13.71 14.23
C ASN A 51 14.25 -13.19 15.19
N ASN A 52 15.51 -13.57 14.96
CA ASN A 52 16.67 -13.09 15.70
C ASN A 52 17.83 -12.84 14.72
N PRO A 53 18.32 -11.59 14.57
CA PRO A 53 19.38 -11.27 13.62
C PRO A 53 20.67 -12.06 13.88
N LYS A 54 20.92 -12.50 15.13
CA LYS A 54 22.10 -13.33 15.48
C LYS A 54 22.13 -14.69 14.79
N ASN A 55 21.03 -15.11 14.15
CA ASN A 55 20.98 -16.34 13.37
C ASN A 55 21.52 -16.17 11.94
N LEU A 56 21.86 -14.95 11.54
CA LEU A 56 22.52 -14.66 10.27
C LEU A 56 24.03 -14.47 10.51
N LEU A 57 24.83 -14.68 9.45
CA LEU A 57 26.26 -14.38 9.49
C LEU A 57 26.47 -12.88 9.75
N ASP A 58 27.46 -12.54 10.58
CA ASP A 58 27.85 -11.14 10.85
C ASP A 58 28.20 -10.37 9.55
N THR A 59 28.70 -11.08 8.53
CA THR A 59 28.97 -10.53 7.20
C THR A 59 27.71 -10.04 6.50
N ILE A 60 26.56 -10.71 6.67
CA ILE A 60 25.26 -10.22 6.19
C ILE A 60 24.84 -8.99 7.02
N LEU A 61 24.90 -9.09 8.36
CA LEU A 61 24.44 -8.02 9.24
C LEU A 61 25.21 -6.70 9.03
N SER A 62 26.52 -6.77 8.75
CA SER A 62 27.35 -5.61 8.47
C SER A 62 27.00 -4.86 7.18
N ARG A 63 26.26 -5.48 6.25
CA ARG A 63 25.87 -4.93 4.94
C ARG A 63 24.38 -4.68 4.82
N CYS A 64 23.60 -4.98 5.86
CA CYS A 64 22.16 -4.79 5.88
C CYS A 64 21.76 -3.73 6.91
N ILE A 65 20.71 -2.99 6.59
CA ILE A 65 20.03 -2.14 7.57
C ILE A 65 19.11 -3.03 8.40
N VAL A 66 19.37 -3.12 9.70
CA VAL A 66 18.54 -3.90 10.62
C VAL A 66 17.38 -3.03 11.10
N ILE A 67 16.18 -3.35 10.62
CA ILE A 67 14.93 -2.73 11.08
C ILE A 67 14.28 -3.67 12.09
N ARG A 68 14.11 -3.22 13.33
CA ARG A 68 13.36 -3.96 14.34
C ARG A 68 11.88 -3.67 14.16
N ALA A 69 11.14 -4.67 13.70
CA ALA A 69 9.69 -4.58 13.68
C ALA A 69 9.18 -4.67 15.13
N GLU A 70 8.65 -3.56 15.64
CA GLU A 70 7.93 -3.58 16.91
C GLU A 70 6.57 -4.25 16.69
N LYS A 71 6.04 -4.89 17.75
CA LYS A 71 4.64 -5.28 17.74
C LYS A 71 3.82 -4.01 17.57
N ILE A 72 3.11 -3.91 16.45
CA ILE A 72 2.13 -2.86 16.25
C ILE A 72 1.08 -3.04 17.35
N LYS A 73 1.06 -2.15 18.33
CA LYS A 73 -0.14 -1.95 19.15
C LYS A 73 -1.13 -1.32 18.21
N ALA A 74 -2.05 -2.14 17.70
CA ALA A 74 -2.89 -1.82 16.58
C ALA A 74 -4.07 -0.93 16.98
N ASP A 75 -3.77 0.14 17.72
CA ASP A 75 -4.71 1.23 17.93
C ASP A 75 -4.48 2.20 16.78
N PHE A 76 -5.51 2.32 15.95
CA PHE A 76 -5.58 3.39 14.98
C PHE A 76 -5.46 4.71 15.75
N PRO A 77 -4.56 5.64 15.39
CA PRO A 77 -4.50 6.92 16.06
C PRO A 77 -5.88 7.57 15.97
N SER A 78 -6.48 7.95 17.09
CA SER A 78 -7.79 8.60 17.05
C SER A 78 -7.76 9.90 16.23
N SER A 79 -6.59 10.52 16.13
CA SER A 79 -6.29 11.67 15.27
C SER A 79 -6.43 11.38 13.77
N ASP A 80 -6.40 10.11 13.35
CA ASP A 80 -6.60 9.72 11.96
C ASP A 80 -8.08 9.59 11.56
N PHE A 81 -9.02 9.68 12.51
CA PHE A 81 -10.46 9.76 12.25
C PHE A 81 -10.94 11.19 12.08
N ASP A 82 -10.27 11.91 11.19
CA ASP A 82 -10.63 13.27 10.80
C ASP A 82 -11.84 13.29 9.85
N ASP A 83 -12.19 14.48 9.35
CA ASP A 83 -13.29 14.62 8.41
C ASP A 83 -12.99 13.96 7.05
N ALA A 84 -11.71 13.83 6.66
CA ALA A 84 -11.35 13.09 5.45
C ALA A 84 -11.66 11.59 5.58
N PHE A 85 -11.52 11.02 6.78
CA PHE A 85 -11.94 9.64 7.05
C PHE A 85 -13.46 9.47 6.92
N LYS A 86 -14.25 10.37 7.52
CA LYS A 86 -15.71 10.32 7.43
C LYS A 86 -16.17 10.42 5.97
N GLU A 87 -15.60 11.36 5.22
CA GLU A 87 -15.87 11.53 3.79
C GLU A 87 -15.51 10.28 3.00
N PHE A 88 -14.38 9.63 3.31
CA PHE A 88 -14.00 8.38 2.65
C PHE A 88 -15.03 7.27 2.89
N ILE A 89 -15.45 7.08 4.14
CA ILE A 89 -16.45 6.05 4.51
C ILE A 89 -17.80 6.33 3.83
N GLU A 90 -18.20 7.59 3.73
CA GLU A 90 -19.42 7.97 3.03
C GLU A 90 -19.31 7.60 1.54
N VAL A 91 -18.25 8.06 0.87
CA VAL A 91 -18.01 7.86 -0.56
C VAL A 91 -17.89 6.39 -0.95
N ILE A 92 -17.23 5.56 -0.12
CA ILE A 92 -17.14 4.13 -0.44
C ILE A 92 -18.53 3.50 -0.43
N ASN A 93 -19.43 3.89 0.48
CA ASN A 93 -20.77 3.29 0.56
C ASN A 93 -21.77 3.83 -0.47
N MET A 94 -21.41 4.88 -1.21
CA MET A 94 -22.22 5.45 -2.29
C MET A 94 -22.23 4.57 -3.55
N SER A 95 -23.34 4.63 -4.28
CA SER A 95 -23.46 4.23 -5.69
C SER A 95 -22.63 5.14 -6.60
N ILE A 96 -22.39 4.70 -7.85
CA ILE A 96 -21.64 5.50 -8.84
C ILE A 96 -22.30 6.87 -9.07
N GLY A 97 -23.64 6.91 -9.13
CA GLY A 97 -24.39 8.16 -9.32
C GLY A 97 -24.20 9.12 -8.14
N GLU A 98 -24.34 8.63 -6.91
CA GLU A 98 -24.13 9.44 -5.70
C GLU A 98 -22.68 9.96 -5.60
N ARG A 99 -21.69 9.18 -6.05
CA ARG A 99 -20.29 9.65 -6.10
C ARG A 99 -20.07 10.77 -7.11
N PHE A 100 -20.77 10.72 -8.24
CA PHE A 100 -20.74 11.80 -9.23
C PHE A 100 -21.36 13.08 -8.66
N ASP A 101 -22.48 12.97 -7.97
CA ASP A 101 -23.16 14.09 -7.30
C ASP A 101 -22.30 14.67 -6.16
N TRP A 102 -21.67 13.80 -5.37
CA TRP A 102 -20.71 14.19 -4.33
C TRP A 102 -19.53 14.95 -4.92
N PHE A 103 -18.92 14.45 -6.00
CA PHE A 103 -17.80 15.12 -6.64
C PHE A 103 -18.19 16.48 -7.20
N SER A 104 -19.35 16.58 -7.84
CA SER A 104 -19.89 17.83 -8.38
C SER A 104 -20.11 18.87 -7.27
N SER A 105 -20.59 18.44 -6.10
CA SER A 105 -20.80 19.29 -4.93
C SER A 105 -19.49 19.73 -4.28
N ASN A 106 -18.44 18.91 -4.39
CA ASN A 106 -17.15 19.12 -3.72
C ASN A 106 -16.04 19.63 -4.65
N GLN A 107 -16.32 19.89 -5.94
CA GLN A 107 -15.29 20.26 -6.92
C GLN A 107 -14.47 21.50 -6.51
N MET A 108 -15.10 22.46 -5.83
CA MET A 108 -14.43 23.69 -5.34
C MET A 108 -13.33 23.39 -4.32
N LYS A 109 -13.46 22.31 -3.53
CA LYS A 109 -12.48 21.87 -2.53
C LYS A 109 -11.15 21.45 -3.18
N PHE A 110 -11.20 20.98 -4.43
CA PHE A 110 -10.05 20.42 -5.14
C PHE A 110 -9.42 21.39 -6.16
N LYS A 111 -9.61 22.69 -5.99
CA LYS A 111 -8.96 23.72 -6.83
C LYS A 111 -7.47 23.82 -6.56
N ASP A 112 -7.09 23.72 -5.29
CA ASP A 112 -5.69 23.74 -4.90
C ASP A 112 -5.08 22.34 -5.03
N ARG A 113 -3.98 22.26 -5.77
CA ARG A 113 -3.30 21.00 -6.05
C ARG A 113 -2.66 20.40 -4.82
N SER A 114 -2.03 21.23 -3.98
CA SER A 114 -1.36 20.78 -2.77
C SER A 114 -2.37 20.15 -1.82
N PHE A 115 -3.50 20.84 -1.62
CA PHE A 115 -4.62 20.36 -0.85
C PHE A 115 -5.20 19.07 -1.43
N ALA A 116 -5.45 18.99 -2.74
CA ALA A 116 -5.99 17.78 -3.36
C ALA A 116 -5.06 16.57 -3.16
N VAL A 117 -3.75 16.77 -3.33
CA VAL A 117 -2.75 15.72 -3.08
C VAL A 117 -2.74 15.30 -1.61
N GLU A 118 -2.74 16.26 -0.68
CA GLU A 118 -2.77 15.99 0.76
C GLU A 118 -4.04 15.21 1.17
N PHE A 119 -5.20 15.66 0.70
CA PHE A 119 -6.48 15.02 0.95
C PHE A 119 -6.51 13.57 0.41
N LEU A 120 -6.11 13.36 -0.85
CA LEU A 120 -6.07 12.02 -1.43
C LEU A 120 -5.01 11.13 -0.74
N SER A 121 -3.91 11.70 -0.24
CA SER A 121 -2.94 10.96 0.56
C SER A 121 -3.51 10.49 1.90
N ARG A 122 -4.48 11.18 2.49
CA ARG A 122 -5.23 10.67 3.66
C ARG A 122 -6.06 9.45 3.26
N TRP A 123 -6.76 9.49 2.12
CA TRP A 123 -7.51 8.35 1.60
C TRP A 123 -6.62 7.17 1.23
N GLU A 124 -5.42 7.44 0.70
CA GLU A 124 -4.40 6.43 0.45
C GLU A 124 -3.97 5.71 1.75
N LEU A 125 -3.80 6.47 2.85
CA LEU A 125 -3.52 5.92 4.16
C LEU A 125 -4.67 5.01 4.64
N PHE A 126 -5.92 5.42 4.47
CA PHE A 126 -7.08 4.59 4.85
C PHE A 126 -7.15 3.30 4.03
N LEU A 127 -6.97 3.36 2.71
CA LEU A 127 -6.88 2.16 1.85
C LEU A 127 -5.76 1.22 2.28
N ARG A 128 -4.58 1.75 2.67
CA ARG A 128 -3.51 0.93 3.25
C ARG A 128 -3.99 0.22 4.49
N HIS A 129 -4.62 0.92 5.43
CA HIS A 129 -5.14 0.29 6.65
C HIS A 129 -6.17 -0.81 6.33
N PHE A 130 -7.07 -0.57 5.38
CA PHE A 130 -8.03 -1.60 4.98
C PHE A 130 -7.35 -2.83 4.37
N LEU A 131 -6.34 -2.63 3.53
CA LEU A 131 -5.53 -3.72 2.97
C LEU A 131 -4.80 -4.52 4.07
N VAL A 132 -4.24 -3.86 5.09
CA VAL A 132 -3.55 -4.60 6.16
C VAL A 132 -4.56 -5.36 7.04
N ALA A 133 -5.73 -4.78 7.30
CA ALA A 133 -6.81 -5.49 8.00
C ALA A 133 -7.31 -6.72 7.20
N SER A 134 -7.38 -6.63 5.86
CA SER A 134 -7.85 -7.74 5.02
C SER A 134 -6.93 -8.97 5.04
N VAL A 135 -5.65 -8.82 5.38
CA VAL A 135 -4.69 -9.93 5.52
C VAL A 135 -4.68 -10.56 6.91
N GLY A 136 -5.60 -10.16 7.79
CA GLY A 136 -5.78 -10.76 9.12
C GLY A 136 -4.88 -10.16 10.22
N VAL A 137 -4.24 -9.02 9.96
CA VAL A 137 -3.62 -8.24 11.03
C VAL A 137 -4.74 -7.56 11.82
N SER A 138 -4.87 -7.91 13.10
CA SER A 138 -5.89 -7.34 13.97
C SER A 138 -5.59 -5.87 14.20
N TYR A 139 -6.44 -4.99 13.66
CA TYR A 139 -6.53 -3.58 14.00
C TYR A 139 -7.85 -3.33 14.73
N ALA A 140 -7.82 -2.48 15.76
CA ALA A 140 -9.03 -1.87 16.27
C ALA A 140 -9.51 -0.83 15.26
N LEU A 141 -10.28 -1.28 14.26
CA LEU A 141 -11.00 -0.38 13.38
C LEU A 141 -12.26 0.10 14.13
N PRO A 142 -12.57 1.40 14.14
CA PRO A 142 -13.70 1.95 14.90
C PRO A 142 -15.05 1.74 14.20
N LEU A 143 -15.06 1.03 13.07
CA LEU A 143 -16.23 0.78 12.25
C LEU A 143 -16.18 -0.65 11.72
N ASP A 144 -17.34 -1.18 11.37
CA ASP A 144 -17.44 -2.43 10.63
C ASP A 144 -16.64 -2.30 9.34
N PHE A 145 -15.47 -2.95 9.33
CA PHE A 145 -14.63 -3.09 8.15
C PHE A 145 -15.53 -3.50 6.97
N PRO A 146 -15.45 -2.84 5.81
CA PRO A 146 -16.15 -3.33 4.63
C PRO A 146 -15.51 -4.66 4.22
N LYS A 147 -15.98 -5.76 4.83
CA LYS A 147 -15.57 -7.16 4.57
C LYS A 147 -15.91 -7.62 3.15
N LYS A 148 -16.43 -6.72 2.33
CA LYS A 148 -16.94 -6.98 0.98
C LYS A 148 -15.84 -7.16 -0.06
N LEU A 149 -14.64 -6.59 0.17
CA LEU A 149 -13.52 -6.69 -0.78
C LEU A 149 -12.48 -7.72 -0.34
N SER A 150 -12.01 -8.49 -1.32
CA SER A 150 -10.82 -9.32 -1.20
C SER A 150 -9.55 -8.47 -1.03
N THR A 151 -8.49 -9.07 -0.47
CA THR A 151 -7.17 -8.44 -0.37
C THR A 151 -6.65 -7.93 -1.71
N LYS A 152 -6.96 -8.64 -2.81
CA LYS A 152 -6.55 -8.25 -4.16
C LYS A 152 -7.24 -6.97 -4.59
N GLU A 153 -8.55 -6.85 -4.37
CA GLU A 153 -9.30 -5.64 -4.72
C GLU A 153 -8.85 -4.44 -3.90
N TRP A 154 -8.57 -4.61 -2.59
CA TRP A 154 -7.98 -3.55 -1.78
C TRP A 154 -6.62 -3.08 -2.33
N GLN A 155 -5.78 -4.04 -2.75
CA GLN A 155 -4.47 -3.75 -3.33
C GLN A 155 -4.60 -2.97 -4.65
N GLU A 156 -5.50 -3.40 -5.54
CA GLU A 156 -5.74 -2.75 -6.84
C GLU A 156 -6.21 -1.31 -6.66
N ASN A 157 -7.15 -1.06 -5.74
CA ASN A 157 -7.64 0.28 -5.42
C ASN A 157 -6.55 1.18 -4.84
N LEU A 158 -5.72 0.66 -3.92
CA LEU A 158 -4.60 1.40 -3.36
C LEU A 158 -3.58 1.78 -4.43
N VAL A 159 -3.23 0.85 -5.32
CA VAL A 159 -2.29 1.12 -6.43
C VAL A 159 -2.86 2.18 -7.36
N TYR A 160 -4.13 2.06 -7.72
CA TYR A 160 -4.78 3.01 -8.61
C TYR A 160 -4.88 4.41 -8.01
N LEU A 161 -5.24 4.55 -6.72
CA LEU A 161 -5.23 5.86 -6.05
C LEU A 161 -3.83 6.48 -6.03
N LYS A 162 -2.79 5.68 -5.76
CA LYS A 162 -1.40 6.16 -5.84
C LYS A 162 -1.06 6.69 -7.22
N GLU A 163 -1.46 6.00 -8.29
CA GLU A 163 -1.23 6.48 -9.65
C GLU A 163 -1.96 7.79 -9.94
N VAL A 164 -3.20 7.95 -9.44
CA VAL A 164 -3.96 9.20 -9.56
C VAL A 164 -3.26 10.33 -8.82
N ILE A 165 -2.84 10.10 -7.56
CA ILE A 165 -2.08 11.08 -6.76
C ILE A 165 -0.80 11.49 -7.47
N GLU A 166 -0.02 10.55 -8.00
CA GLU A 166 1.23 10.84 -8.69
C GLU A 166 1.01 11.59 -10.01
N LYS A 167 -0.05 11.27 -10.76
CA LYS A 167 -0.44 12.04 -11.95
C LYS A 167 -0.82 13.48 -11.58
N ILE A 168 -1.55 13.68 -10.49
CA ILE A 168 -1.90 15.02 -9.98
C ILE A 168 -0.67 15.72 -9.40
N ARG A 169 0.30 15.01 -8.85
CA ARG A 169 1.52 15.60 -8.29
C ARG A 169 2.48 16.08 -9.38
N VAL A 170 2.75 15.24 -10.37
CA VAL A 170 3.86 15.42 -11.33
C VAL A 170 3.42 16.02 -12.66
N ASN A 171 2.22 15.70 -13.13
CA ASN A 171 1.75 16.15 -14.45
C ASN A 171 0.81 17.35 -14.28
N ASN A 172 0.72 18.25 -15.26
CA ASN A 172 -0.39 19.21 -15.38
C ASN A 172 -1.76 18.53 -15.63
N ALA A 173 -1.95 17.31 -15.14
CA ALA A 173 -3.20 16.57 -15.15
C ALA A 173 -4.29 17.41 -14.47
N ASN A 174 -5.49 17.32 -15.04
CA ASN A 174 -6.69 17.93 -14.51
C ASN A 174 -7.05 17.20 -13.20
N ILE A 175 -6.97 17.92 -12.08
CA ILE A 175 -7.26 17.41 -10.73
C ILE A 175 -8.66 16.79 -10.70
N SER A 176 -9.63 17.48 -11.31
CA SER A 176 -11.02 17.02 -11.32
C SER A 176 -11.17 15.68 -12.04
N MET A 177 -10.59 15.55 -13.23
CA MET A 177 -10.63 14.28 -13.98
C MET A 177 -9.94 13.14 -13.22
N GLY A 178 -8.85 13.42 -12.51
CA GLY A 178 -8.15 12.42 -11.70
C GLY A 178 -9.01 11.88 -10.56
N ILE A 179 -9.65 12.78 -9.81
CA ILE A 179 -10.51 12.41 -8.68
C ILE A 179 -11.77 11.71 -9.17
N GLU A 180 -12.44 12.26 -10.19
CA GLU A 180 -13.64 11.68 -10.78
C GLU A 180 -13.35 10.26 -11.31
N SER A 181 -12.24 10.07 -12.02
CA SER A 181 -11.81 8.76 -12.51
C SER A 181 -11.56 7.79 -11.35
N PHE A 182 -10.97 8.26 -10.24
CA PHE A 182 -10.82 7.45 -9.04
C PHE A 182 -12.16 6.99 -8.46
N LEU A 183 -13.09 7.93 -8.25
CA LEU A 183 -14.39 7.69 -7.63
C LEU A 183 -15.27 6.71 -8.43
N ILE A 184 -15.23 6.80 -9.77
CA ILE A 184 -16.01 5.94 -10.67
C ILE A 184 -15.48 4.50 -10.65
N ASN A 185 -14.15 4.33 -10.57
CA ASN A 185 -13.53 2.99 -10.60
C ASN A 185 -13.41 2.35 -9.21
N LEU A 186 -13.66 3.10 -8.14
CA LEU A 186 -13.78 2.54 -6.80
C LEU A 186 -14.95 1.53 -6.81
N PRO A 187 -14.81 0.31 -6.26
CA PRO A 187 -15.90 -0.67 -6.23
C PRO A 187 -17.15 -0.09 -5.56
N VAL A 188 -18.34 -0.39 -6.08
CA VAL A 188 -19.59 -0.03 -5.42
C VAL A 188 -19.89 -1.08 -4.36
N PHE A 189 -20.23 -0.64 -3.15
CA PHE A 189 -20.41 -1.52 -2.01
C PHE A 189 -21.90 -1.87 -1.77
N SER A 190 -22.79 -1.52 -2.70
CA SER A 190 -24.24 -1.80 -2.61
C SER A 190 -24.52 -3.29 -2.57
N GLU A 191 -25.42 -3.68 -1.67
CA GLU A 191 -25.85 -5.04 -1.34
C GLU A 191 -25.99 -5.98 -2.55
N THR A 192 -25.16 -7.02 -2.61
CA THR A 192 -25.52 -8.42 -2.92
C THR A 192 -24.26 -9.28 -2.99
N SER A 193 -23.90 -9.91 -1.88
CA SER A 193 -23.23 -11.22 -1.89
C SER A 193 -23.42 -11.93 -0.54
N ASP A 194 -24.67 -11.94 -0.05
CA ASP A 194 -25.17 -13.16 0.58
C ASP A 194 -25.85 -13.96 -0.52
N LEU A 195 -25.59 -15.27 -0.54
CA LEU A 195 -25.98 -16.30 -1.53
C LEU A 195 -24.92 -16.62 -2.61
N LYS A 196 -23.88 -17.34 -2.22
CA LYS A 196 -23.78 -18.79 -2.49
C LYS A 196 -22.68 -19.46 -1.67
#